data_AF-A0A9W4NT50-F1
#
_entry.id   AF-A0A9W4NT50-F1
#
_cell.length_a   1.000
_cell.length_b   1.000
_cell.length_c   1.000
_cell.angle_alpha   90.00
_cell.angle_beta   90.00
_cell.angle_gamma   90.00
#
_symmetry.space_group_name_H-M   'P 1'
#
loop_
_entity.id
_entity.type
_entity.pdbx_description
1 polymer ?
#
loop_
_entity_poly.entity_id
_entity_poly.type
_entity_poly.pdbx_seq_one_letter_code
_entity_poly.pdbx_strand_id
1 'polypeptide(L)'
;MAPAETKKADSGPPKLSDYSTILDESTFEQILEMDDDDEDRDFSKSIVYGFFDQAENTFKKIQKEIDDKNLNELSALGHFLKGSSATLGLIKVKDGCEKIQHFGAGKDETGVIDEPDKEVSLKAIKKTLDEVVVAYRKVEKLLRRYYGEEVPEEEEEKPAEKPAEKEEKTEEKRAEKEAPKETKDAKDTEATKDTKEPVESKQSKDSEVKEASK
;
A
#
# COMPACT_ATOMS: atom_id res chain seq x y z
N MET A 1 27.86 35.32 -37.44
CA MET A 1 26.96 34.28 -36.90
C MET A 1 27.46 33.96 -35.52
N ALA A 2 26.78 34.45 -34.48
CA ALA A 2 27.06 34.08 -33.09
C ALA A 2 26.28 32.79 -32.77
N PRO A 3 26.85 31.82 -32.05
CA PRO A 3 26.07 30.70 -31.55
C PRO A 3 25.15 31.19 -30.44
N ALA A 4 23.87 30.82 -30.53
CA ALA A 4 22.90 31.06 -29.48
C ALA A 4 23.21 30.13 -28.30
N GLU A 5 23.59 30.71 -27.17
CA GLU A 5 23.67 30.03 -25.89
C GLU A 5 22.26 29.64 -25.46
N THR A 6 21.93 28.35 -25.56
CA THR A 6 20.81 27.75 -24.84
C THR A 6 21.08 27.88 -23.35
N LYS A 7 20.38 28.80 -22.68
CA LYS A 7 20.29 28.88 -21.22
C LYS A 7 19.82 27.53 -20.69
N LYS A 8 20.72 26.75 -20.09
CA LYS A 8 20.35 25.69 -19.14
C LYS A 8 19.61 26.36 -17.98
N ALA A 9 18.38 25.95 -17.72
CA ALA A 9 17.74 26.25 -16.46
C ALA A 9 18.49 25.44 -15.40
N ASP A 10 19.32 26.13 -14.64
CA ASP A 10 19.93 25.63 -13.41
C ASP A 10 18.82 25.50 -12.36
N SER A 11 18.03 24.43 -12.44
CA SER A 11 17.21 23.99 -11.32
C SER A 11 18.02 22.93 -10.61
N GLY A 12 18.63 23.29 -9.47
CA GLY A 12 19.32 22.35 -8.60
C GLY A 12 18.45 21.15 -8.19
N PRO A 13 18.99 20.22 -7.39
CA PRO A 13 18.28 19.00 -6.99
C PRO A 13 16.87 19.32 -6.46
N PRO A 14 15.84 18.52 -6.81
CA PRO A 14 14.49 18.74 -6.33
C PRO A 14 14.46 18.73 -4.80
N LYS A 15 13.71 19.65 -4.20
CA LYS A 15 13.54 19.69 -2.73
C LYS A 15 12.61 18.57 -2.30
N LEU A 16 13.01 17.78 -1.31
CA LEU A 16 12.23 16.63 -0.84
C LEU A 16 10.86 17.04 -0.27
N SER A 17 10.80 18.20 0.39
CA SER A 17 9.59 18.74 1.01
C SER A 17 8.44 18.97 0.01
N ASP A 18 8.76 19.19 -1.27
CA ASP A 18 7.78 19.34 -2.35
C ASP A 18 7.04 18.02 -2.67
N TYR A 19 7.55 16.89 -2.15
CA TYR A 19 7.08 15.53 -2.45
C TYR A 19 6.55 14.78 -1.22
N SER A 20 6.16 15.51 -0.16
CA SER A 20 5.57 14.96 1.08
C SER A 20 4.37 14.03 0.90
N THR A 21 3.73 14.04 -0.28
CA THR A 21 2.61 13.12 -0.61
C THR A 21 3.07 11.74 -1.10
N ILE A 22 4.33 11.57 -1.48
CA ILE A 22 4.89 10.31 -1.99
C ILE A 22 6.12 9.84 -1.21
N LEU A 23 6.78 10.74 -0.50
CA LEU A 23 7.97 10.50 0.30
C LEU A 23 7.77 11.09 1.71
N ASP A 24 7.98 10.28 2.73
CA ASP A 24 8.12 10.72 4.11
C ASP A 24 9.54 11.26 4.30
N GLU A 25 9.65 12.58 4.23
CA GLU A 25 10.91 13.31 4.38
C GLU A 25 11.61 12.97 5.70
N SER A 26 10.86 12.83 6.81
CA SER A 26 11.46 12.54 8.11
C SER A 26 12.09 11.16 8.19
N THR A 27 11.46 10.16 7.56
CA THR A 27 12.03 8.81 7.46
C THR A 27 13.23 8.81 6.51
N PHE A 28 13.16 9.53 5.39
CA PHE A 28 14.25 9.58 4.43
C PHE A 28 15.47 10.37 4.94
N GLU A 29 15.25 11.45 5.69
CA GLU A 29 16.30 12.23 6.36
C GLU A 29 17.13 11.37 7.31
N GLN A 30 16.52 10.43 8.03
CA GLN A 30 17.27 9.49 8.88
C GLN A 30 18.26 8.63 8.09
N ILE A 31 17.95 8.31 6.82
CA ILE A 31 18.86 7.58 5.94
C ILE A 31 19.98 8.50 5.44
N LEU A 32 19.67 9.78 5.17
CA LEU A 32 20.66 10.78 4.77
C LEU A 32 21.62 11.12 5.92
N GLU A 33 21.15 11.14 7.17
CA GLU A 33 22.00 11.34 8.35
C GLU A 33 23.04 10.23 8.55
N MET A 34 22.91 9.11 7.83
CA MET A 34 23.88 8.01 7.83
C MET A 34 24.98 8.17 6.77
N ASP A 35 24.88 9.16 5.88
CA ASP A 35 25.97 9.48 4.95
C ASP A 35 27.11 10.18 5.70
N ASP A 36 28.36 9.79 5.40
CA ASP A 36 29.56 10.42 5.98
C ASP A 36 29.80 11.84 5.43
N ASP A 37 29.27 12.12 4.23
CA ASP A 37 29.47 13.34 3.46
C ASP A 37 28.20 13.65 2.62
N ASP A 38 27.90 14.95 2.47
CA ASP A 38 26.72 15.47 1.78
C ASP A 38 26.86 15.53 0.25
N GLU A 39 28.07 15.48 -0.30
CA GLU A 39 28.35 15.57 -1.75
C GLU A 39 28.17 14.22 -2.46
N ASP A 40 28.74 13.14 -1.91
CA ASP A 40 28.77 11.81 -2.54
C ASP A 40 27.53 10.98 -2.16
N ARG A 41 27.09 11.08 -0.89
CA ARG A 41 25.92 10.38 -0.34
C ARG A 41 25.88 8.88 -0.68
N ASP A 42 27.05 8.25 -0.65
CA ASP A 42 27.25 6.88 -1.13
C ASP A 42 26.36 5.87 -0.40
N PHE A 43 26.15 6.05 0.91
CA PHE A 43 25.35 5.13 1.70
C PHE A 43 23.88 5.22 1.30
N SER A 44 23.27 6.40 1.39
CA SER A 44 21.85 6.56 1.07
C SER A 44 21.57 6.22 -0.39
N LYS A 45 22.45 6.61 -1.31
CA LYS A 45 22.37 6.27 -2.73
C LYS A 45 22.42 4.75 -2.93
N SER A 46 23.33 4.04 -2.27
CA SER A 46 23.41 2.57 -2.41
C SER A 46 22.12 1.87 -1.98
N ILE A 47 21.49 2.32 -0.89
CA ILE A 47 20.22 1.74 -0.40
C ILE A 47 19.08 2.05 -1.37
N VAL A 48 18.99 3.30 -1.87
CA VAL A 48 17.94 3.70 -2.81
C VAL A 48 18.03 2.92 -4.13
N TYR A 49 19.23 2.78 -4.70
CA TYR A 49 19.39 2.06 -5.96
C TYR A 49 19.20 0.55 -5.78
N GLY A 50 19.64 0.00 -4.64
CA GLY A 50 19.32 -1.38 -4.27
C GLY A 50 17.82 -1.63 -4.17
N PHE A 51 17.06 -0.66 -3.63
CA PHE A 51 15.60 -0.73 -3.61
C PHE A 51 14.99 -0.67 -5.01
N PHE A 52 15.54 0.12 -5.95
CA PHE A 52 15.01 0.15 -7.32
C PHE A 52 15.06 -1.23 -7.98
N ASP A 53 16.21 -1.90 -7.91
CA ASP A 53 16.36 -3.26 -8.42
C ASP A 53 15.43 -4.25 -7.72
N GLN A 54 15.28 -4.12 -6.40
CA GLN A 54 14.37 -4.95 -5.60
C GLN A 54 12.91 -4.76 -6.03
N ALA A 55 12.47 -3.52 -6.22
CA ALA A 55 11.11 -3.16 -6.61
C ALA A 55 10.79 -3.70 -8.01
N GLU A 56 11.64 -3.42 -9.01
CA GLU A 56 11.41 -3.89 -10.37
C GLU A 56 11.34 -5.41 -10.49
N ASN A 57 12.23 -6.11 -9.77
CA ASN A 57 12.22 -7.57 -9.74
C ASN A 57 10.98 -8.11 -9.01
N THR A 58 10.54 -7.44 -7.95
CA THR A 58 9.35 -7.85 -7.22
C THR A 58 8.08 -7.63 -8.03
N PHE A 59 7.95 -6.52 -8.77
CA PHE A 59 6.80 -6.29 -9.66
C PHE A 59 6.68 -7.36 -10.74
N LYS A 60 7.80 -7.79 -11.35
CA LYS A 60 7.83 -8.89 -12.32
C LYS A 60 7.35 -10.21 -11.69
N LYS A 61 7.78 -10.49 -10.45
CA LYS A 61 7.32 -11.68 -9.71
C LYS A 61 5.84 -11.60 -9.38
N ILE A 62 5.34 -10.46 -8.88
CA ILE A 62 3.91 -10.27 -8.60
C ILE A 62 3.10 -10.49 -9.88
N GLN A 63 3.50 -9.92 -11.01
CA GLN A 63 2.80 -10.14 -12.28
C GLN A 63 2.73 -11.61 -12.67
N LYS A 64 3.84 -12.35 -12.52
CA LYS A 64 3.88 -13.80 -12.75
C LYS A 64 2.94 -14.56 -11.80
N GLU A 65 2.95 -14.24 -10.52
CA GLU A 65 2.13 -14.95 -9.53
C GLU A 65 0.63 -14.59 -9.63
N ILE A 66 0.27 -13.44 -10.22
CA ILE A 66 -1.10 -13.14 -10.64
C ILE A 66 -1.55 -14.14 -11.71
N ASP A 67 -0.71 -14.41 -12.71
CA ASP A 67 -1.01 -15.35 -13.80
C ASP A 67 -1.08 -16.80 -13.29
N ASP A 68 -0.18 -17.16 -12.37
CA ASP A 68 -0.16 -18.46 -11.67
C ASP A 68 -1.26 -18.56 -10.60
N LYS A 69 -2.00 -17.47 -10.34
CA LYS A 69 -3.06 -17.34 -9.32
C LYS A 69 -2.59 -17.73 -7.91
N ASN A 70 -1.37 -17.39 -7.52
CA ASN A 70 -0.79 -17.80 -6.24
C ASN A 70 -0.93 -16.71 -5.16
N LEU A 71 -2.09 -16.69 -4.50
CA LEU A 71 -2.40 -15.66 -3.47
C LEU A 71 -1.41 -15.63 -2.30
N ASN A 72 -0.92 -16.78 -1.85
CA ASN A 72 0.04 -16.85 -0.74
C ASN A 72 1.37 -16.16 -1.10
N GLU A 73 1.88 -16.44 -2.29
CA GLU A 73 3.12 -15.80 -2.76
C GLU A 73 2.91 -14.31 -3.03
N LEU A 74 1.74 -13.92 -3.57
CA LEU A 74 1.38 -12.50 -3.72
C LEU A 74 1.36 -11.78 -2.37
N SER A 75 0.86 -12.42 -1.32
CA SER A 75 0.88 -11.85 0.03
C SER A 75 2.31 -11.68 0.56
N ALA A 76 3.16 -12.70 0.37
CA ALA A 76 4.56 -12.67 0.79
C ALA A 76 5.37 -11.60 0.05
N LEU A 77 5.18 -11.46 -1.27
CA LEU A 77 5.83 -10.43 -2.08
C LEU A 77 5.36 -9.02 -1.68
N GLY A 78 4.07 -8.84 -1.41
CA GLY A 78 3.52 -7.59 -0.88
C GLY A 78 4.16 -7.22 0.47
N HIS A 79 4.25 -8.17 1.39
CA HIS A 79 4.90 -7.97 2.69
C HIS A 79 6.39 -7.59 2.55
N PHE A 80 7.12 -8.30 1.69
CA PHE A 80 8.54 -8.08 1.43
C PHE A 80 8.82 -6.67 0.90
N LEU A 81 8.07 -6.23 -0.11
CA LEU A 81 8.26 -4.90 -0.70
C LEU A 81 7.72 -3.78 0.19
N LYS A 82 6.67 -4.05 0.99
CA LYS A 82 6.19 -3.13 2.03
C LYS A 82 7.30 -2.79 3.03
N GLY A 83 8.03 -3.79 3.52
CA GLY A 83 9.09 -3.58 4.50
C GLY A 83 10.20 -2.67 3.98
N SER A 84 10.72 -2.99 2.79
CA SER A 84 11.80 -2.22 2.15
C SER A 84 11.38 -0.81 1.75
N SER A 85 10.16 -0.62 1.22
CA SER A 85 9.62 0.71 0.90
C SER A 85 9.35 1.57 2.13
N ALA A 86 8.95 0.96 3.26
CA ALA A 86 8.77 1.66 4.52
C ALA A 86 10.09 2.21 5.08
N THR A 87 11.19 1.46 4.98
CA THR A 87 12.53 1.91 5.39
C THR A 87 12.98 3.18 4.66
N LEU A 88 12.56 3.37 3.42
CA LEU A 88 12.88 4.55 2.60
C LEU A 88 11.81 5.64 2.65
N GLY A 89 10.77 5.49 3.47
CA GLY A 89 9.69 6.48 3.56
C GLY A 89 8.82 6.58 2.30
N LEU A 90 8.74 5.55 1.45
CA LEU A 90 8.01 5.60 0.18
C LEU A 90 6.50 5.34 0.40
N ILE A 91 5.78 6.35 0.86
CA ILE A 91 4.40 6.26 1.39
C ILE A 91 3.47 5.47 0.47
N LYS A 92 3.32 5.90 -0.80
CA LYS A 92 2.36 5.27 -1.73
C LYS A 92 2.76 3.85 -2.13
N VAL A 93 4.07 3.58 -2.21
CA VAL A 93 4.58 2.25 -2.54
C VAL A 93 4.32 1.30 -1.38
N LYS A 94 4.63 1.73 -0.14
CA LYS A 94 4.33 1.00 1.09
C LYS A 94 2.85 0.64 1.17
N ASP A 95 1.98 1.63 1.02
CA ASP A 95 0.54 1.45 1.21
C ASP A 95 -0.07 0.54 0.14
N GLY A 96 0.36 0.66 -1.13
CA GLY A 96 -0.09 -0.28 -2.16
C GLY A 96 0.46 -1.69 -1.97
N CYS A 97 1.69 -1.85 -1.46
CA CYS A 97 2.23 -3.17 -1.11
C CYS A 97 1.47 -3.82 0.07
N GLU A 98 1.01 -3.01 1.04
CA GLU A 98 0.14 -3.47 2.11
C GLU A 98 -1.22 -3.95 1.60
N LYS A 99 -1.82 -3.24 0.65
CA LYS A 99 -3.05 -3.71 -0.02
C LYS A 99 -2.83 -5.02 -0.77
N ILE A 100 -1.74 -5.17 -1.53
CA ILE A 100 -1.37 -6.42 -2.19
C ILE A 100 -1.22 -7.55 -1.17
N GLN A 101 -0.58 -7.27 -0.03
CA GLN A 101 -0.46 -8.22 1.07
C GLN A 101 -1.83 -8.70 1.56
N HIS A 102 -2.77 -7.77 1.81
CA HIS A 102 -4.11 -8.07 2.30
C HIS A 102 -4.94 -8.88 1.28
N PHE A 103 -4.99 -8.43 0.03
CA PHE A 103 -5.69 -9.17 -1.03
C PHE A 103 -5.10 -10.57 -1.24
N GLY A 104 -3.77 -10.71 -1.18
CA GLY A 104 -3.08 -11.99 -1.22
C GLY A 104 -3.41 -12.89 -0.02
N ALA A 105 -3.77 -12.33 1.13
CA ALA A 105 -4.25 -13.09 2.27
C ALA A 105 -5.74 -13.47 2.17
N GLY A 106 -6.40 -13.20 1.04
CA GLY A 106 -7.83 -13.43 0.86
C GLY A 106 -8.68 -12.47 1.68
N LYS A 107 -8.26 -11.20 1.78
CA LYS A 107 -8.96 -10.15 2.53
C LYS A 107 -9.25 -8.95 1.65
N ASP A 108 -10.10 -8.06 2.17
CA ASP A 108 -10.38 -6.75 1.59
C ASP A 108 -9.17 -5.80 1.71
N GLU A 109 -9.32 -4.60 1.15
CA GLU A 109 -8.26 -3.57 1.14
C GLU A 109 -7.77 -3.22 2.55
N THR A 110 -8.68 -3.25 3.53
CA THR A 110 -8.37 -2.91 4.93
C THR A 110 -7.66 -4.04 5.68
N GLY A 111 -7.71 -5.27 5.16
CA GLY A 111 -7.16 -6.46 5.80
C GLY A 111 -8.02 -6.99 6.97
N VAL A 112 -9.26 -6.53 7.07
CA VAL A 112 -10.18 -6.85 8.18
C VAL A 112 -11.26 -7.83 7.75
N ILE A 113 -11.80 -7.68 6.54
CA ILE A 113 -12.91 -8.48 6.03
C ILE A 113 -12.35 -9.56 5.11
N ASP A 114 -12.76 -10.81 5.31
CA ASP A 114 -12.37 -11.90 4.40
C ASP A 114 -13.05 -11.75 3.03
N GLU A 115 -12.28 -11.96 1.96
CA GLU A 115 -12.74 -12.01 0.57
C GLU A 115 -12.69 -13.48 0.09
N PRO A 116 -13.84 -14.18 0.05
CA PRO A 116 -13.88 -15.60 -0.33
C PRO A 116 -13.66 -15.81 -1.84
N ASP A 117 -13.88 -14.80 -2.69
CA ASP A 117 -13.67 -14.92 -4.14
C ASP A 117 -12.24 -14.54 -4.53
N LYS A 118 -11.45 -15.57 -4.78
CA LYS A 118 -10.07 -15.46 -5.27
C LYS A 118 -9.92 -14.57 -6.51
N GLU A 119 -10.89 -14.60 -7.43
CA GLU A 119 -10.82 -13.79 -8.65
C GLU A 119 -11.03 -12.30 -8.37
N VAL A 120 -11.77 -11.95 -7.31
CA VAL A 120 -11.90 -10.57 -6.83
C VAL A 120 -10.55 -10.10 -6.27
N SER A 121 -9.92 -10.89 -5.40
CA SER A 121 -8.57 -10.59 -4.88
C SER A 121 -7.55 -10.41 -6.00
N LEU A 122 -7.51 -11.30 -6.99
CA LEU A 122 -6.55 -11.20 -8.10
C LEU A 122 -6.75 -9.94 -8.95
N LYS A 123 -8.01 -9.55 -9.21
CA LYS A 123 -8.32 -8.29 -9.92
C LYS A 123 -7.90 -7.07 -9.11
N ALA A 124 -8.15 -7.08 -7.80
CA ALA A 124 -7.73 -6.01 -6.90
C ALA A 124 -6.20 -5.89 -6.87
N ILE A 125 -5.47 -7.00 -6.72
CA ILE A 125 -4.01 -7.03 -6.74
C ILE A 125 -3.46 -6.46 -8.05
N LYS A 126 -4.02 -6.86 -9.20
CA LYS A 126 -3.57 -6.34 -10.50
C LYS A 126 -3.74 -4.83 -10.60
N LYS A 127 -4.93 -4.32 -10.23
CA LYS A 127 -5.20 -2.88 -10.21
C LYS A 127 -4.24 -2.14 -9.28
N THR A 128 -4.02 -2.66 -8.07
CA THR A 128 -3.11 -2.06 -7.10
C THR A 128 -1.67 -2.12 -7.57
N LEU A 129 -1.23 -3.20 -8.24
CA LEU A 129 0.10 -3.28 -8.82
C LEU A 129 0.32 -2.17 -9.85
N ASP A 130 -0.65 -1.92 -10.73
CA ASP A 130 -0.57 -0.82 -11.72
C ASP A 130 -0.42 0.54 -11.02
N GLU A 131 -1.20 0.79 -9.96
CA GLU A 131 -1.11 2.01 -9.14
C GLU A 131 0.27 2.15 -8.45
N VAL A 132 0.78 1.06 -7.89
CA VAL A 132 2.09 1.03 -7.22
C VAL A 132 3.22 1.28 -8.20
N VAL A 133 3.18 0.70 -9.39
CA VAL A 133 4.21 0.91 -10.44
C VAL A 133 4.25 2.38 -10.85
N VAL A 134 3.10 3.03 -11.01
CA VAL A 134 3.04 4.48 -11.29
C VAL A 134 3.62 5.29 -10.15
N ALA A 135 3.24 5.02 -8.90
CA ALA A 135 3.77 5.70 -7.73
C ALA A 135 5.29 5.51 -7.58
N TYR A 136 5.77 4.28 -7.80
CA TYR A 136 7.18 3.93 -7.82
C TYR A 136 7.95 4.73 -8.86
N ARG A 137 7.46 4.80 -10.11
CA ARG A 137 8.15 5.55 -11.18
C ARG A 137 8.25 7.04 -10.86
N LYS A 138 7.25 7.62 -10.19
CA LYS A 138 7.32 9.03 -9.74
C LYS A 138 8.45 9.23 -8.71
N VAL A 139 8.52 8.38 -7.69
CA VAL A 139 9.55 8.51 -6.66
C VAL A 139 10.94 8.12 -7.14
N GLU A 140 11.04 7.16 -8.06
CA GLU A 140 12.30 6.80 -8.72
C GLU A 140 12.86 7.99 -9.50
N LYS A 141 12.05 8.63 -10.36
CA LYS A 141 12.45 9.84 -11.11
C LYS A 141 12.86 10.98 -10.17
N LEU A 142 12.14 11.15 -9.06
CA LEU A 142 12.49 12.14 -8.03
C LEU A 142 13.87 11.87 -7.44
N LEU A 143 14.08 10.66 -6.92
CA LEU A 143 15.31 10.31 -6.20
C LEU A 143 16.52 10.25 -7.14
N ARG A 144 16.35 9.80 -8.39
CA ARG A 144 17.40 9.90 -9.41
C ARG A 144 17.86 11.33 -9.64
N ARG A 145 16.92 12.27 -9.80
CA ARG A 145 17.24 13.71 -9.91
C ARG A 145 17.86 14.27 -8.63
N TYR A 146 17.40 13.82 -7.47
CA TYR A 146 17.96 14.20 -6.18
C TYR A 146 19.44 13.83 -6.07
N TYR A 147 19.83 12.64 -6.54
CA TYR A 147 21.22 12.19 -6.60
C TYR A 147 21.99 12.66 -7.86
N GLY A 148 21.49 13.67 -8.58
CA GLY A 148 22.20 14.33 -9.66
C GLY A 148 22.09 13.67 -11.05
N GLU A 149 21.21 12.71 -11.26
CA GLU A 149 20.96 12.15 -12.60
C GLU A 149 20.08 13.08 -13.45
N GLU A 150 20.45 13.30 -14.72
CA GLU A 150 19.61 13.98 -15.71
C GLU A 150 18.49 13.03 -16.18
N VAL A 151 17.29 13.19 -15.60
CA VAL A 151 16.09 12.43 -16.01
C VAL A 151 15.14 13.35 -16.78
N PRO A 152 14.71 12.99 -18.01
CA PRO A 152 13.77 13.80 -18.77
C PRO A 152 12.48 14.06 -17.99
N GLU A 153 12.10 15.33 -17.86
CA GLU A 153 10.76 15.70 -17.38
C GLU A 153 9.77 15.37 -18.50
N GLU A 154 9.03 14.27 -18.34
CA GLU A 154 7.78 14.10 -19.08
C GLU A 154 6.74 14.97 -18.37
N GLU A 155 6.17 15.93 -19.10
CA GLU A 155 5.14 16.85 -18.58
C GLU A 155 4.05 16.05 -17.87
N GLU A 156 3.92 16.22 -16.54
CA GLU A 156 2.71 15.77 -15.86
C GLU A 156 1.54 16.56 -16.44
N GLU A 157 0.60 15.88 -17.12
CA GLU A 157 -0.71 16.46 -17.38
C GLU A 157 -1.32 16.86 -16.04
N LYS A 158 -1.31 18.17 -15.77
CA LYS A 158 -2.05 18.75 -14.66
C LYS A 158 -3.51 18.30 -14.78
N PRO A 159 -4.12 17.70 -13.75
CA PRO A 159 -5.56 17.44 -13.79
C PRO A 159 -6.27 18.79 -13.93
N ALA A 160 -7.02 18.96 -15.02
CA ALA A 160 -7.83 20.13 -15.25
C ALA A 160 -8.80 20.31 -14.07
N GLU A 161 -8.66 21.43 -13.33
CA GLU A 161 -9.66 21.86 -12.37
C GLU A 161 -11.00 22.00 -13.10
N LYS A 162 -11.98 21.17 -12.71
CA LYS A 162 -13.38 21.40 -13.10
C LYS A 162 -13.86 22.69 -12.43
N PRO A 163 -14.53 23.61 -13.15
CA PRO A 163 -15.14 24.76 -12.53
C PRO A 163 -16.23 24.30 -11.55
N ALA A 164 -16.23 24.89 -10.35
CA ALA A 164 -17.27 24.73 -9.35
C ALA A 164 -18.65 25.10 -9.93
N GLU A 165 -19.57 24.14 -9.98
CA GLU A 165 -20.99 24.42 -10.18
C GLU A 165 -21.56 25.05 -8.91
N LYS A 166 -22.21 26.20 -9.10
CA LYS A 166 -22.91 26.97 -8.07
C LYS A 166 -24.10 26.19 -7.55
N GLU A 167 -24.21 26.11 -6.22
CA GLU A 167 -25.44 25.75 -5.53
C GLU A 167 -26.55 26.77 -5.84
N GLU A 168 -27.61 26.33 -6.50
CA GLU A 168 -28.89 27.05 -6.55
C GLU A 168 -29.82 26.44 -5.50
N LYS A 169 -30.05 27.19 -4.41
CA LYS A 169 -31.14 26.94 -3.48
C LYS A 169 -32.47 27.29 -4.16
N THR A 170 -33.42 26.37 -4.13
CA THR A 170 -34.84 26.74 -4.15
C THR A 170 -35.60 25.90 -3.15
N GLU A 171 -36.16 26.60 -2.16
CA GLU A 171 -37.00 26.11 -1.08
C GLU A 171 -38.44 26.52 -1.40
N GLU A 172 -39.39 25.59 -1.46
CA GLU A 172 -40.72 25.80 -0.85
C GLU A 172 -41.57 24.52 -0.74
N LYS A 173 -42.02 24.26 0.50
CA LYS A 173 -43.38 23.84 0.98
C LYS A 173 -44.09 22.65 0.30
N ARG A 174 -44.82 21.77 1.01
CA ARG A 174 -45.67 21.96 2.22
C ARG A 174 -46.20 20.61 2.73
N ALA A 175 -46.39 20.53 4.05
CA ALA A 175 -47.48 19.90 4.83
C ALA A 175 -47.85 18.41 4.56
N GLU A 176 -47.58 17.48 5.49
CA GLU A 176 -48.34 17.19 6.74
C GLU A 176 -49.55 16.24 6.50
N LYS A 177 -49.48 15.00 7.00
CA LYS A 177 -50.52 14.38 7.87
C LYS A 177 -50.32 12.89 8.18
N GLU A 178 -50.50 12.60 9.47
CA GLU A 178 -51.23 11.45 10.07
C GLU A 178 -50.58 10.05 10.10
N ALA A 179 -50.11 9.68 11.29
CA ALA A 179 -50.33 8.34 11.87
C ALA A 179 -51.75 8.31 12.49
N PRO A 180 -52.45 7.16 12.66
CA PRO A 180 -52.06 6.24 13.74
C PRO A 180 -52.41 4.72 13.57
N LYS A 181 -51.79 3.94 14.47
CA LYS A 181 -52.32 2.80 15.27
C LYS A 181 -52.37 1.36 14.74
N GLU A 182 -51.60 0.54 15.49
CA GLU A 182 -51.97 -0.69 16.23
C GLU A 182 -52.72 -1.85 15.56
N THR A 183 -52.13 -3.05 15.66
CA THR A 183 -52.66 -4.32 16.25
C THR A 183 -51.49 -5.34 16.17
N LYS A 184 -50.92 -5.89 17.26
CA LYS A 184 -51.39 -6.97 18.17
C LYS A 184 -51.96 -8.15 17.37
N ASP A 185 -51.50 -9.40 17.45
CA ASP A 185 -51.08 -10.26 18.58
C ASP A 185 -50.12 -11.36 18.03
N ALA A 186 -49.08 -11.82 18.75
CA ALA A 186 -49.07 -12.96 19.69
C ALA A 186 -49.60 -14.29 19.06
N LYS A 187 -49.04 -15.48 19.26
CA LYS A 187 -48.22 -16.05 20.35
C LYS A 187 -47.85 -17.51 19.97
N ASP A 188 -46.85 -18.06 20.68
CA ASP A 188 -46.66 -19.48 21.03
C ASP A 188 -46.18 -20.46 19.93
N THR A 189 -45.27 -21.41 20.16
CA THR A 189 -44.72 -22.04 21.39
C THR A 189 -43.46 -22.86 21.02
N GLU A 190 -42.38 -22.79 21.82
CA GLU A 190 -41.86 -23.86 22.73
C GLU A 190 -40.80 -24.77 22.05
N ALA A 191 -39.50 -24.71 22.34
CA ALA A 191 -38.70 -24.91 23.56
C ALA A 191 -38.38 -26.38 23.89
N THR A 192 -37.08 -26.65 24.07
CA THR A 192 -36.34 -27.72 24.81
C THR A 192 -34.91 -27.76 24.18
N LYS A 193 -33.79 -27.33 24.78
CA LYS A 193 -33.16 -27.53 26.11
C LYS A 193 -33.09 -29.02 26.45
N ASP A 194 -31.95 -29.67 26.67
CA ASP A 194 -30.83 -29.42 27.59
C ASP A 194 -29.72 -30.46 27.22
N THR A 195 -28.45 -30.09 27.04
CA THR A 195 -27.37 -30.06 28.06
C THR A 195 -26.55 -31.35 28.16
N LYS A 196 -25.22 -31.17 28.27
CA LYS A 196 -24.28 -31.85 29.18
C LYS A 196 -23.04 -32.51 28.55
N GLU A 197 -21.92 -31.78 28.54
CA GLU A 197 -20.59 -32.29 28.94
C GLU A 197 -20.62 -32.63 30.45
N PRO A 198 -19.74 -33.48 31.06
CA PRO A 198 -18.27 -33.36 30.98
C PRO A 198 -17.41 -34.63 31.25
N VAL A 199 -16.08 -34.40 31.41
CA VAL A 199 -15.02 -35.15 32.16
C VAL A 199 -14.10 -36.05 31.32
N GLU A 200 -12.83 -35.64 31.08
CA GLU A 200 -11.59 -35.94 31.86
C GLU A 200 -11.23 -37.45 31.85
N SER A 201 -9.99 -37.96 31.75
CA SER A 201 -8.62 -37.48 31.98
C SER A 201 -7.67 -38.64 31.58
N LYS A 202 -6.41 -38.37 31.20
CA LYS A 202 -5.20 -38.94 31.83
C LYS A 202 -3.89 -38.59 31.11
N GLN A 203 -2.95 -38.16 31.96
CA GLN A 203 -1.52 -37.93 31.77
C GLN A 203 -0.74 -39.18 31.34
N SER A 204 0.45 -38.98 30.76
CA SER A 204 1.76 -39.57 31.12
C SER A 204 2.83 -38.95 30.19
N LYS A 205 3.71 -38.07 30.68
CA LYS A 205 5.00 -38.29 31.37
C LYS A 205 6.19 -38.62 30.44
N ASP A 206 7.24 -37.84 30.65
CA ASP A 206 8.68 -38.12 30.56
C ASP A 206 9.26 -38.77 29.29
N SER A 207 10.24 -38.08 28.69
CA SER A 207 11.62 -38.60 28.70
C SER A 207 12.64 -37.50 28.40
N GLU A 208 13.58 -37.45 29.31
CA GLU A 208 14.80 -36.67 29.39
C GLU A 208 15.91 -37.26 28.48
N VAL A 209 16.99 -36.48 28.36
CA VAL A 209 18.40 -36.83 28.11
C VAL A 209 18.94 -37.20 26.71
N LYS A 210 20.14 -36.61 26.47
CA LYS A 210 21.34 -37.15 25.80
C LYS A 210 21.32 -37.16 24.25
N GLU A 211 22.40 -36.90 23.52
CA GLU A 211 23.81 -36.67 23.82
C GLU A 211 24.45 -36.07 22.56
N ALA A 212 25.59 -35.42 22.73
CA ALA A 212 26.49 -35.01 21.66
C ALA A 212 26.90 -36.18 20.73
N SER A 213 27.12 -35.89 19.44
CA SER A 213 28.24 -36.35 18.60
C SER A 213 27.87 -36.21 17.12
N LYS A 214 28.49 -35.27 16.41
CA LYS A 214 29.68 -35.51 15.58
C LYS A 214 30.15 -34.22 14.92
#